data_AF-A0A2V5R0H8-F1
#
_entry.id   AF-A0A2V5R0H8-F1
#
_cell.length_a   1.000
_cell.length_b   1.000
_cell.length_c   1.000
_cell.angle_alpha   90.00
_cell.angle_beta   90.00
_cell.angle_gamma   90.00
#
_symmetry.space_group_name_H-M   'P 1'
#
loop_
_entity.id
_entity.type
_entity.pdbx_description
1 polymer ?
#
loop_
_entity_poly.entity_id
_entity_poly.type
_entity_poly.pdbx_seq_one_letter_code
_entity_poly.pdbx_strand_id
1 'polypeptide(L)' 'ARELFERLLDLRNDLGLLSEEYDPRHKRQLGNFPQAFSHVALVSCARILTDEDVLPIGRD' A
#
# COMPACT_ATOMS: atom_id res chain seq x y z
N ALA A 1 2.22 -11.04 3.08
CA ALA A 1 1.81 -9.63 3.22
C ALA A 1 2.66 -8.69 2.36
N ARG A 2 4.00 -8.80 2.41
CA ARG A 2 4.93 -7.97 1.61
C ARG A 2 4.66 -7.99 0.10
N GLU A 3 4.46 -9.15 -0.51
CA GLU A 3 4.17 -9.24 -1.95
C GLU A 3 2.94 -8.43 -2.39
N LEU A 4 1.88 -8.42 -1.58
CA LEU A 4 0.69 -7.61 -1.87
C LEU A 4 0.97 -6.12 -1.69
N PHE A 5 1.74 -5.75 -0.67
CA PHE A 5 2.14 -4.37 -0.43
C PHE A 5 2.99 -3.83 -1.59
N GLU A 6 4.00 -4.57 -2.04
CA GLU A 6 4.80 -4.20 -3.22
C GLU A 6 3.93 -4.05 -4.47
N ARG A 7 3.00 -4.98 -4.70
CA ARG A 7 2.05 -4.87 -5.81
C ARG A 7 1.18 -3.60 -5.72
N LEU A 8 0.80 -3.15 -4.52
CA LEU A 8 0.07 -1.89 -4.35
C LEU A 8 0.96 -0.68 -4.63
N LEU A 9 2.24 -0.74 -4.25
CA LEU A 9 3.22 0.30 -4.56
C LEU A 9 3.40 0.48 -6.08
N ASP A 10 3.31 -0.60 -6.85
CA ASP A 10 3.39 -0.58 -8.31
C ASP A 10 2.15 0.03 -9.00
N LEU A 11 1.02 0.18 -8.29
CA LEU A 11 -0.21 0.76 -8.87
C LEU A 11 -0.23 2.28 -8.85
N ARG A 12 0.65 2.91 -8.08
CA ARG A 12 0.76 4.37 -8.01
C ARG A 12 1.14 4.96 -9.35
N ASN A 13 0.71 6.19 -9.61
CA ASN A 13 1.24 6.93 -10.75
C ASN A 13 2.71 7.36 -10.51
N ASP A 14 3.28 8.03 -11.50
CA ASP A 14 4.62 8.62 -11.48
C ASP A 14 4.86 9.62 -10.34
N LEU A 15 3.80 10.27 -9.84
CA LEU A 15 3.85 11.14 -8.66
C LEU A 15 3.70 10.39 -7.33
N GLY A 16 3.53 9.05 -7.37
CA GLY A 16 3.33 8.23 -6.17
C GLY A 16 1.90 8.24 -5.63
N LEU A 17 0.90 8.66 -6.42
CA LEU A 17 -0.48 8.86 -5.98
C LEU A 17 -1.41 7.68 -6.31
N LEU A 18 -2.35 7.40 -5.41
CA LEU A 18 -3.46 6.44 -5.57
C LEU A 18 -4.84 7.13 -5.60
N SER A 19 -5.81 6.51 -6.28
CA SER A 19 -7.22 6.83 -6.13
C SER A 19 -7.89 6.00 -5.02
N GLU A 20 -9.20 6.16 -4.88
CA GLU A 20 -10.03 5.40 -3.95
C GLU A 20 -10.07 3.90 -4.29
N GLU A 21 -10.21 3.60 -5.59
CA GLU A 21 -10.40 2.24 -6.07
C GLU A 21 -9.41 1.91 -7.21
N TYR A 22 -9.16 0.62 -7.41
CA TYR A 22 -8.40 0.12 -8.57
C TYR A 22 -9.19 -0.96 -9.29
N ASP A 23 -9.32 -0.81 -10.61
CA ASP A 23 -9.94 -1.81 -11.47
C ASP A 23 -8.87 -2.81 -11.95
N PRO A 24 -8.86 -4.06 -11.45
CA PRO A 24 -7.85 -5.04 -11.84
C PRO A 24 -8.07 -5.61 -13.25
N ARG A 25 -9.27 -5.48 -13.83
CA ARG A 25 -9.58 -5.98 -15.18
C ARG A 25 -9.03 -5.03 -16.24
N HIS A 26 -9.32 -3.74 -16.07
CA HIS A 26 -8.86 -2.70 -17.00
C HIS A 26 -7.53 -2.05 -16.58
N LYS A 27 -7.00 -2.43 -15.41
CA LYS A 27 -5.74 -1.95 -14.84
C LYS A 27 -5.67 -0.42 -14.70
N ARG A 28 -6.70 0.18 -14.10
CA ARG A 28 -6.78 1.65 -13.94
C ARG A 28 -7.27 2.06 -12.56
N GLN A 29 -6.79 3.23 -12.12
CA GLN A 29 -7.28 3.96 -10.96
C GLN A 29 -8.72 4.47 -11.23
N LEU A 30 -9.59 4.39 -10.22
CA LEU A 30 -10.99 4.79 -10.28
C LEU A 30 -11.41 5.61 -9.04
N GLY A 31 -12.44 6.44 -9.23
CA GLY A 31 -13.03 7.24 -8.16
C GLY A 31 -12.22 8.50 -7.85
N ASN A 32 -12.32 8.95 -6.60
CA ASN A 32 -11.66 10.18 -6.15
C ASN A 32 -10.14 10.08 -6.32
N PHE A 33 -9.51 11.13 -6.85
CA PHE A 33 -8.07 11.18 -7.06
C PHE A 33 -7.51 12.59 -6.86
N PRO A 34 -6.40 12.77 -6.11
CA PRO A 34 -5.78 11.77 -5.24
C PRO A 34 -6.63 11.52 -3.99
N GLN A 35 -6.68 10.28 -3.50
CA GLN A 35 -7.53 9.94 -2.36
C GLN A 35 -6.68 9.82 -1.09
N ALA A 36 -6.98 10.62 -0.06
CA ALA A 36 -6.14 10.73 1.13
C ALA A 36 -6.08 9.44 1.98
N PHE A 37 -7.21 8.76 2.19
CA PHE A 37 -7.26 7.59 3.08
C PHE A 37 -6.46 6.37 2.57
N SER A 38 -6.34 6.18 1.26
CA SER A 38 -5.55 5.16 0.58
C SER A 38 -4.08 5.39 0.89
N HIS A 39 -3.62 6.65 0.92
CA HIS A 39 -2.25 6.98 1.31
C HIS A 39 -2.03 6.78 2.82
N VAL A 40 -2.98 7.17 3.67
CA VAL A 40 -2.91 6.93 5.12
C VAL A 40 -2.83 5.42 5.41
N ALA A 41 -3.65 4.61 4.74
CA ALA A 41 -3.61 3.16 4.85
C ALA A 41 -2.26 2.59 4.38
N LEU A 42 -1.74 3.07 3.25
CA LEU A 42 -0.44 2.63 2.71
C LEU A 42 0.72 2.89 3.69
N VAL A 43 0.77 4.08 4.30
CA VAL A 43 1.77 4.42 5.32
C VAL A 43 1.60 3.55 6.57
N SER A 44 0.36 3.30 6.97
CA SER A 44 0.07 2.45 8.14
C SER A 44 0.51 1.01 7.92
N CYS A 45 0.25 0.46 6.73
CA CYS A 45 0.74 -0.86 6.30
C CYS A 45 2.27 -0.92 6.31
N ALA A 46 2.94 0.11 5.77
CA ALA A 46 4.41 0.17 5.76
C ALA A 46 4.99 0.10 7.19
N ARG A 47 4.39 0.84 8.14
CA ARG A 47 4.81 0.83 9.54
C ARG A 47 4.65 -0.56 10.17
N ILE A 48 3.49 -1.20 9.99
CA ILE A 48 3.22 -2.54 10.55
C ILE A 48 4.22 -3.56 9.99
N LEU A 49 4.45 -3.55 8.67
CA LEU A 49 5.37 -4.48 8.03
C LEU A 49 6.84 -4.26 8.44
N THR A 50 7.21 -3.01 8.74
CA THR A 50 8.54 -2.67 9.28
C THR A 50 8.70 -3.19 10.71
N ASP A 51 7.69 -3.01 11.56
CA ASP A 51 7.74 -3.48 12.95
C ASP A 51 7.77 -5.03 13.04
N GLU A 52 7.14 -5.74 12.09
CA GLU A 52 7.27 -7.20 11.95
C GLU A 52 8.69 -7.66 11.57
N ASP A 53 9.45 -6.84 10.84
CA ASP A 53 10.84 -7.14 10.43
C ASP A 53 11.88 -6.87 11.54
N VAL A 54 11.52 -6.09 12.57
CA VAL A 54 12.39 -5.76 13.72
C VAL A 54 12.35 -6.83 14.82
N LEU A 55 11.63 -7.95 14.62
CA LEU A 55 11.67 -9.10 15.55
C LEU A 55 12.48 -10.28 15.00
N PRO A 56 13.82 -10.25 15.02
CA PRO A 56 14.58 -11.46 15.23
C PRO A 56 14.61 -11.77 16.74
N ILE A 57 14.21 -12.99 17.09
CA ILE A 57 14.52 -13.74 18.34
C ILE A 57 13.92 -13.23 19.67
N GLY A 58 13.12 -14.09 20.32
CA GLY A 58 12.83 -14.04 21.76
C GLY A 58 11.38 -13.77 22.16
N ARG A 59 10.46 -14.70 21.85
CA ARG A 59 9.36 -14.96 22.78
C ARG A 59 9.79 -16.14 23.63
N ASP A 60 10.29 -15.83 24.82
CA ASP A 60 10.23 -16.72 25.97
C ASP A 60 8.81 -16.65 26.56
#